data_AF-X1SIQ0-F1
#
_entry.id   AF-X1SIQ0-F1
#
_cell.length_a   1.000
_cell.length_b   1.000
_cell.length_c   1.000
_cell.angle_alpha   90.00
_cell.angle_beta   90.00
_cell.angle_gamma   90.00
#
_symmetry.space_group_name_H-M   'P 1'
#
loop_
_entity.id
_entity.type
_entity.pdbx_description
1 polymer ?
#
loop_
_entity_poly.entity_id
_entity_poly.type
_entity_poly.pdbx_seq_one_letter_code
_entity_poly.pdbx_strand_id
1 'polypeptide(L)'
;PLTIEKYYREKLLWPLIETDLILIFEDYREITDKNLIIAIEVKYFPPKKEIDLDKQLRQAYREFGQPLRNLIYGFDSIVLWHIFHEKVEDEKIKSYTNTVNKTINKLCLPMLYFATKLLDDKFKFYQPWNIDYNNIEYVLNYINNSCAEKRNPLTIEEIEKYRNAIKVTAGIP
;
A
#
# COMPACT_ATOMS: atom_id res chain seq x y z
N PRO A 1 -18.85 6.60 -17.71
CA PRO A 1 -17.56 5.94 -17.41
C PRO A 1 -17.49 4.53 -18.04
N LEU A 2 -16.46 4.24 -18.84
CA LEU A 2 -16.15 2.86 -19.20
C LEU A 2 -15.70 2.13 -17.95
N THR A 3 -16.38 1.05 -17.59
CA THR A 3 -15.97 0.16 -16.50
C THR A 3 -15.11 -0.97 -17.06
N ILE A 4 -14.20 -1.52 -16.26
CA ILE A 4 -13.33 -2.64 -16.65
C ILE A 4 -14.16 -3.82 -17.19
N GLU A 5 -15.29 -4.12 -16.56
CA GLU A 5 -16.28 -5.11 -17.04
C GLU A 5 -16.79 -4.83 -18.45
N LYS A 6 -17.13 -3.57 -18.75
CA LYS A 6 -17.63 -3.16 -20.08
C LYS A 6 -16.52 -3.21 -21.12
N TYR A 7 -15.28 -2.92 -20.74
CA TYR A 7 -14.15 -2.90 -21.67
C TYR A 7 -13.68 -4.32 -22.03
N TYR A 8 -13.57 -5.22 -21.05
CA TYR A 8 -13.02 -6.56 -21.26
C TYR A 8 -14.06 -7.68 -21.40
N ARG A 9 -15.36 -7.39 -21.22
CA ARG A 9 -16.46 -8.38 -21.30
C ARG A 9 -16.23 -9.63 -20.44
N GLU A 10 -15.56 -9.47 -19.32
CA GLU A 10 -15.29 -10.55 -18.37
C GLU A 10 -15.80 -10.19 -16.98
N LYS A 11 -16.15 -11.24 -16.23
CA LYS A 11 -16.58 -11.11 -14.85
C LYS A 11 -15.35 -10.76 -14.01
N LEU A 12 -15.37 -9.62 -13.33
CA LEU A 12 -14.30 -9.24 -12.41
C LEU A 12 -14.13 -10.34 -11.36
N LEU A 13 -12.87 -10.58 -10.98
CA LEU A 13 -12.54 -11.47 -9.88
C LEU A 13 -13.29 -10.98 -8.62
N TRP A 14 -13.96 -11.90 -7.94
CA TRP A 14 -14.62 -11.59 -6.67
C TRP A 14 -13.74 -12.07 -5.53
N PRO A 15 -13.50 -11.24 -4.50
CA PRO A 15 -14.06 -9.90 -4.30
C PRO A 15 -13.39 -8.84 -5.17
N LEU A 16 -14.20 -7.88 -5.65
CA LEU A 16 -13.69 -6.65 -6.25
C LEU A 16 -13.01 -5.83 -5.15
N ILE A 17 -11.81 -5.34 -5.42
CA ILE A 17 -11.02 -4.62 -4.43
C ILE A 17 -11.06 -3.15 -4.75
N GLU A 18 -11.45 -2.36 -3.77
CA GLU A 18 -11.23 -0.93 -3.76
C GLU A 18 -9.94 -0.68 -2.99
N THR A 19 -8.94 -0.13 -3.68
CA THR A 19 -7.69 0.30 -3.05
C THR A 19 -7.89 1.72 -2.53
N ASP A 20 -7.38 2.03 -1.33
CA ASP A 20 -7.57 3.35 -0.72
C ASP A 20 -6.95 4.47 -1.54
N LEU A 21 -5.72 4.26 -2.07
CA LEU A 21 -5.05 5.23 -2.94
C LEU A 21 -4.30 4.53 -4.09
N ILE A 22 -4.34 5.16 -5.27
CA ILE A 22 -3.52 4.78 -6.42
C ILE A 22 -2.52 5.90 -6.68
N LEU A 23 -1.22 5.58 -6.65
CA LEU A 23 -0.17 6.50 -7.06
C LEU A 23 0.44 6.05 -8.37
N ILE A 24 0.74 7.02 -9.24
CA ILE A 24 1.34 6.78 -10.55
C ILE A 24 2.59 7.66 -10.62
N PHE A 25 3.73 7.02 -10.87
CA PHE A 25 5.01 7.67 -11.08
C PHE A 25 5.56 7.34 -12.47
N GLU A 26 6.46 8.17 -12.97
CA GLU A 26 7.30 7.80 -14.12
C GLU A 26 8.26 6.68 -13.68
N ASP A 27 8.29 5.59 -14.45
CA ASP A 27 9.21 4.49 -14.22
C ASP A 27 10.43 4.59 -15.15
N TYR A 28 11.50 5.19 -14.65
CA TYR A 28 12.75 5.33 -15.38
C TYR A 28 13.41 4.00 -15.77
N ARG A 29 13.01 2.88 -15.15
CA ARG A 29 13.55 1.55 -15.47
C ARG A 29 12.77 0.86 -16.58
N GLU A 30 11.58 1.36 -16.90
CA GLU A 30 10.67 0.79 -17.88
C GLU A 30 10.50 -0.74 -17.75
N ILE A 31 10.41 -1.26 -16.51
CA ILE A 31 10.34 -2.72 -16.25
C ILE A 31 9.12 -3.33 -16.93
N THR A 32 7.99 -2.59 -16.93
CA THR A 32 6.76 -2.97 -17.61
C THR A 32 6.44 -1.99 -18.72
N ASP A 33 6.37 -0.71 -18.39
CA ASP A 33 6.28 0.42 -19.31
C ASP A 33 6.80 1.68 -18.59
N LYS A 34 6.50 2.87 -19.13
CA LYS A 34 6.92 4.16 -18.56
C LYS A 34 6.24 4.53 -17.24
N ASN A 35 5.29 3.75 -16.76
CA ASN A 35 4.52 4.06 -15.57
C ASN A 35 4.83 3.05 -14.45
N LEU A 36 4.92 3.55 -13.22
CA LEU A 36 4.92 2.76 -12.00
C LEU A 36 3.59 3.00 -11.28
N ILE A 37 2.70 2.01 -11.34
CA ILE A 37 1.34 2.06 -10.80
C ILE A 37 1.31 1.32 -9.46
N ILE A 38 1.09 2.07 -8.39
CA ILE A 38 1.21 1.59 -7.02
C ILE A 38 -0.16 1.61 -6.35
N ALA A 39 -0.55 0.47 -5.78
CA ALA A 39 -1.71 0.38 -4.89
C ALA A 39 -1.29 0.61 -3.44
N ILE A 40 -2.01 1.48 -2.73
CA ILE A 40 -1.79 1.73 -1.31
C ILE A 40 -3.04 1.37 -0.52
N GLU A 41 -2.86 0.49 0.46
CA GLU A 41 -3.82 0.23 1.52
C GLU A 41 -3.42 1.04 2.76
N VAL A 42 -4.33 1.86 3.25
CA VAL A 42 -4.15 2.72 4.42
C VAL A 42 -4.98 2.19 5.58
N LYS A 43 -4.32 1.87 6.70
CA LYS A 43 -5.00 1.57 7.96
C LYS A 43 -4.74 2.67 8.98
N TYR A 44 -5.77 3.42 9.31
CA TYR A 44 -5.72 4.47 10.31
C TYR A 44 -6.19 3.97 11.69
N PHE A 45 -5.40 4.27 12.73
CA PHE A 45 -5.65 3.88 14.12
C PHE A 45 -5.98 5.11 14.97
N PRO A 46 -7.28 5.44 15.14
CA PRO A 46 -7.73 6.60 15.93
C PRO A 46 -7.48 6.43 17.43
N PRO A 47 -7.56 7.51 18.23
CA PRO A 47 -7.45 7.41 19.69
C PRO A 47 -8.66 6.68 20.29
N LYS A 48 -8.50 6.14 21.51
CA LYS A 48 -9.43 5.27 22.28
C LYS A 48 -10.88 5.82 22.52
N LYS A 49 -11.64 6.21 21.50
CA LYS A 49 -13.00 6.74 21.69
C LYS A 49 -14.13 5.92 21.07
N GLU A 50 -13.86 4.92 20.21
CA GLU A 50 -14.95 4.11 19.62
C GLU A 50 -14.71 2.60 19.61
N ILE A 51 -13.46 2.15 19.53
CA ILE A 51 -13.09 0.72 19.48
C ILE A 51 -11.76 0.52 20.26
N ASP A 52 -11.65 -0.59 20.97
CA ASP A 52 -10.39 -1.01 21.62
C ASP A 52 -9.25 -1.07 20.57
N LEU A 53 -8.22 -0.24 20.77
CA LEU A 53 -7.03 -0.21 19.90
C LEU A 53 -6.43 -1.61 19.73
N ASP A 54 -6.41 -2.43 20.78
CA ASP A 54 -5.85 -3.78 20.68
C ASP A 54 -6.68 -4.67 19.77
N LYS A 55 -8.01 -4.49 19.74
CA LYS A 55 -8.90 -5.15 18.79
C LYS A 55 -8.60 -4.71 17.36
N GLN A 56 -8.43 -3.40 17.12
CA GLN A 56 -8.08 -2.87 15.80
C GLN A 56 -6.73 -3.42 15.31
N LEU A 57 -5.70 -3.39 16.15
CA LEU A 57 -4.37 -3.88 15.79
C LEU A 57 -4.39 -5.38 15.46
N ARG A 58 -5.12 -6.18 16.27
CA ARG A 58 -5.31 -7.60 15.99
C ARG A 58 -6.07 -7.84 14.68
N GLN A 59 -7.08 -7.04 14.39
CA GLN A 59 -7.83 -7.14 13.14
C GLN A 59 -6.94 -6.80 11.95
N ALA A 60 -6.26 -5.65 11.98
CA ALA A 60 -5.31 -5.25 10.93
C ALA A 60 -4.20 -6.29 10.72
N TYR A 61 -3.72 -6.94 11.80
CA TYR A 61 -2.75 -8.03 11.69
C TYR A 61 -3.30 -9.28 10.99
N ARG A 62 -4.60 -9.57 11.10
CA ARG A 62 -5.22 -10.68 10.34
C ARG A 62 -5.47 -10.30 8.89
N GLU A 63 -5.69 -9.02 8.64
CA GLU A 63 -6.05 -8.46 7.36
C GLU A 63 -4.84 -7.97 6.54
N PHE A 64 -3.60 -8.06 7.05
CA PHE A 64 -2.42 -7.56 6.35
C PHE A 64 -2.13 -8.24 5.00
N GLY A 65 -2.75 -9.38 4.69
CA GLY A 65 -2.68 -10.02 3.38
C GLY A 65 -3.64 -9.41 2.35
N GLN A 66 -4.58 -8.58 2.78
CA GLN A 66 -5.55 -7.90 1.91
C GLN A 66 -4.92 -7.02 0.81
N PRO A 67 -3.76 -6.37 0.98
CA PRO A 67 -3.13 -5.64 -0.13
C PRO A 67 -2.54 -6.57 -1.20
N LEU A 68 -2.18 -7.82 -0.87
CA LEU A 68 -1.51 -8.76 -1.81
C LEU A 68 -2.34 -9.05 -3.05
N ARG A 69 -3.66 -9.08 -2.89
CA ARG A 69 -4.60 -9.38 -3.97
C ARG A 69 -4.61 -8.29 -5.07
N ASN A 70 -4.12 -7.08 -4.80
CA ASN A 70 -3.90 -6.05 -5.83
C ASN A 70 -2.83 -6.44 -6.86
N LEU A 71 -1.90 -7.33 -6.53
CA LEU A 71 -0.89 -7.81 -7.48
C LEU A 71 -1.54 -8.50 -8.69
N ILE A 72 -2.62 -9.25 -8.46
CA ILE A 72 -3.36 -9.94 -9.53
C ILE A 72 -4.07 -8.94 -10.46
N TYR A 73 -4.39 -7.75 -9.95
CA TYR A 73 -5.03 -6.69 -10.73
C TYR A 73 -4.03 -5.77 -11.45
N GLY A 74 -2.75 -6.14 -11.53
CA GLY A 74 -1.77 -5.47 -12.38
C GLY A 74 -1.22 -4.15 -11.87
N PHE A 75 -1.33 -3.92 -10.57
CA PHE A 75 -0.47 -2.95 -9.88
C PHE A 75 0.98 -3.46 -9.89
N ASP A 76 1.93 -2.57 -10.14
CA ASP A 76 3.36 -2.88 -10.18
C ASP A 76 3.95 -3.06 -8.79
N SER A 77 3.36 -2.41 -7.79
CA SER A 77 3.76 -2.50 -6.40
C SER A 77 2.55 -2.30 -5.50
N ILE A 78 2.67 -2.83 -4.29
CA ILE A 78 1.66 -2.65 -3.25
C ILE A 78 2.31 -2.12 -1.98
N VAL A 79 1.56 -1.26 -1.29
CA VAL A 79 1.98 -0.60 -0.07
C VAL A 79 0.95 -0.86 1.01
N LEU A 80 1.40 -1.33 2.16
CA LEU A 80 0.62 -1.30 3.39
C LEU A 80 1.13 -0.14 4.26
N TRP A 81 0.28 0.87 4.44
CA TRP A 81 0.60 2.05 5.24
C TRP A 81 -0.25 2.09 6.50
N HIS A 82 0.40 1.89 7.65
CA HIS A 82 -0.25 2.05 8.95
C HIS A 82 -0.05 3.48 9.48
N ILE A 83 -1.15 4.18 9.75
CA ILE A 83 -1.15 5.55 10.28
C ILE A 83 -1.73 5.56 11.68
N PHE A 84 -0.94 5.98 12.67
CA PHE A 84 -1.36 6.08 14.06
C PHE A 84 -1.68 7.53 14.42
N HIS A 85 -2.76 7.74 15.17
CA HIS A 85 -3.05 9.04 15.75
C HIS A 85 -1.98 9.45 16.77
N GLU A 86 -1.70 10.75 16.89
CA GLU A 86 -0.68 11.34 17.80
C GLU A 86 -0.73 10.80 19.24
N LYS A 87 -1.94 10.55 19.75
CA LYS A 87 -2.21 10.07 21.13
C LYS A 87 -1.96 8.59 21.36
N VAL A 88 -1.64 7.80 20.33
CA VAL A 88 -1.32 6.37 20.52
C VAL A 88 0.09 6.24 21.11
N GLU A 89 0.27 5.41 22.14
CA GLU A 89 1.57 5.27 22.81
C GLU A 89 2.66 4.69 21.89
N ASP A 90 3.83 5.32 21.89
CA ASP A 90 4.98 4.96 21.02
C ASP A 90 5.44 3.51 21.20
N GLU A 91 5.47 3.02 22.44
CA GLU A 91 5.88 1.64 22.74
C GLU A 91 4.93 0.62 22.11
N LYS A 92 3.62 0.92 22.12
CA LYS A 92 2.61 0.07 21.52
C LYS A 92 2.76 0.02 20.01
N ILE A 93 2.97 1.18 19.38
CA ILE A 93 3.24 1.28 17.93
C ILE A 93 4.47 0.44 17.59
N LYS A 94 5.62 0.70 18.24
CA LYS A 94 6.87 -0.02 17.99
C LYS A 94 6.71 -1.53 18.10
N SER A 95 6.07 -2.00 19.17
CA SER A 95 5.87 -3.44 19.40
C SER A 95 5.06 -4.09 18.28
N TYR A 96 3.95 -3.47 17.92
CA TYR A 96 3.07 -3.94 16.85
C TYR A 96 3.74 -3.91 15.47
N THR A 97 4.29 -2.75 15.07
CA THR A 97 4.85 -2.55 13.74
C THR A 97 6.10 -3.40 13.51
N ASN A 98 6.90 -3.64 14.55
CA ASN A 98 8.03 -4.57 14.47
C ASN A 98 7.57 -6.01 14.16
N THR A 99 6.43 -6.42 14.70
CA THR A 99 5.87 -7.74 14.45
C THR A 99 5.39 -7.84 13.00
N VAL A 100 4.62 -6.87 12.52
CA VAL A 100 4.17 -6.79 11.13
C VAL A 100 5.35 -6.79 10.15
N ASN A 101 6.35 -5.92 10.37
CA ASN A 101 7.52 -5.83 9.50
C ASN A 101 8.33 -7.13 9.48
N LYS A 102 8.52 -7.77 10.64
CA LYS A 102 9.18 -9.08 10.71
C LYS A 102 8.42 -10.14 9.92
N THR A 103 7.09 -10.19 10.02
CA THR A 103 6.27 -11.15 9.28
C THR A 103 6.41 -10.94 7.78
N ILE A 104 6.27 -9.69 7.30
CA ILE A 104 6.39 -9.35 5.88
C ILE A 104 7.78 -9.73 5.34
N ASN A 105 8.85 -9.36 6.05
CA ASN A 105 10.21 -9.61 5.57
C ASN A 105 10.60 -11.09 5.66
N LYS A 106 10.27 -11.79 6.75
CA LYS A 106 10.63 -13.21 6.91
C LYS A 106 9.86 -14.13 5.98
N LEU A 107 8.64 -13.75 5.59
CA LEU A 107 7.86 -14.49 4.60
C LEU A 107 8.09 -13.99 3.17
N CYS A 108 9.04 -13.05 2.98
CA CYS A 108 9.36 -12.45 1.68
C CYS A 108 8.13 -11.94 0.92
N LEU A 109 7.17 -11.35 1.63
CA LEU A 109 5.94 -10.90 0.98
C LEU A 109 6.24 -9.73 0.03
N PRO A 110 5.65 -9.74 -1.19
CA PRO A 110 5.87 -8.73 -2.23
C PRO A 110 5.11 -7.43 -1.94
N MET A 111 5.30 -6.86 -0.76
CA MET A 111 4.72 -5.58 -0.36
C MET A 111 5.71 -4.67 0.34
N LEU A 112 5.60 -3.37 0.07
CA LEU A 112 6.22 -2.35 0.90
C LEU A 112 5.38 -2.17 2.17
N TYR A 113 6.04 -2.10 3.31
CA TYR A 113 5.40 -1.78 4.58
C TYR A 113 6.10 -0.61 5.25
N PHE A 114 5.31 0.37 5.65
CA PHE A 114 5.77 1.40 6.55
C PHE A 114 4.66 1.84 7.49
N ALA A 115 5.10 2.41 8.61
CA ALA A 115 4.22 2.79 9.69
C ALA A 115 4.60 4.17 10.19
N THR A 116 3.60 5.04 10.31
CA THR A 116 3.80 6.43 10.72
C THR A 116 2.83 6.83 11.80
N LYS A 117 3.23 7.74 12.68
CA LYS A 117 2.30 8.52 13.51
C LYS A 117 2.09 9.89 12.86
N LEU A 118 0.84 10.31 12.75
CA LEU A 118 0.48 11.66 12.30
C LEU A 118 0.59 12.62 13.48
N LEU A 119 1.41 13.66 13.33
CA LEU A 119 1.68 14.72 14.28
C LEU A 119 1.38 16.05 13.58
N ASP A 120 0.21 16.62 13.83
CA ASP A 120 -0.33 17.75 13.06
C ASP A 120 -0.33 17.47 11.54
N ASP A 121 0.56 18.13 10.78
CA ASP A 121 0.77 17.99 9.33
C ASP A 121 2.00 17.15 8.96
N LYS A 122 2.65 16.53 9.95
CA LYS A 122 3.89 15.76 9.80
C LYS A 122 3.72 14.30 10.18
N PHE A 123 4.67 13.49 9.70
CA PHE A 123 4.74 12.06 9.94
C PHE A 123 6.01 11.70 10.70
N LYS A 124 5.85 11.01 11.83
CA LYS A 124 6.93 10.28 12.49
C LYS A 124 6.93 8.83 12.02
N PHE A 125 8.01 8.37 11.41
CA PHE A 125 8.17 6.99 10.95
C PHE A 125 8.56 6.07 12.11
N TYR A 126 7.98 4.88 12.14
CA TYR A 126 8.32 3.76 13.03
C TYR A 126 8.85 2.56 12.26
N GLN A 127 8.54 2.48 10.96
CA GLN A 127 9.07 1.52 9.99
C GLN A 127 9.20 2.23 8.64
N PRO A 128 10.17 1.86 7.79
CA PRO A 128 11.25 0.90 8.07
C PRO A 128 12.29 1.45 9.06
N TRP A 129 12.32 2.77 9.26
CA TRP A 129 13.27 3.47 10.11
C TRP A 129 12.53 4.33 11.13
N ASN A 130 13.17 4.64 12.25
CA ASN A 130 12.64 5.56 13.25
C ASN A 130 13.11 6.98 12.93
N ILE A 131 12.35 7.71 12.10
CA ILE A 131 12.67 9.06 11.64
C ILE A 131 11.55 10.01 12.08
N ASP A 132 11.91 11.07 12.80
CA ASP A 132 10.95 12.05 13.28
C ASP A 132 10.64 13.12 12.22
N TYR A 133 9.42 13.68 12.28
CA TYR A 133 8.99 14.93 11.62
C TYR A 133 9.25 15.06 10.11
N ASN A 134 8.61 14.21 9.30
CA ASN A 134 8.66 14.28 7.84
C ASN A 134 7.36 14.84 7.24
N ASN A 135 7.44 15.47 6.07
CA ASN A 135 6.28 15.94 5.33
C ASN A 135 5.77 14.86 4.35
N ILE A 136 4.66 15.13 3.68
CA ILE A 136 4.09 14.22 2.68
C ILE A 136 5.02 14.00 1.47
N GLU A 137 5.79 15.00 1.07
CA GLU A 137 6.74 14.90 -0.06
C GLU A 137 7.80 13.82 0.22
N TYR A 138 8.31 13.78 1.45
CA TYR A 138 9.23 12.73 1.89
C TYR A 138 8.57 11.35 1.81
N VAL A 139 7.32 11.22 2.25
CA VAL A 139 6.56 9.95 2.18
C VAL A 139 6.42 9.50 0.72
N LEU A 140 6.04 10.41 -0.18
CA LEU A 140 5.87 10.11 -1.61
C LEU A 140 7.19 9.70 -2.27
N ASN A 141 8.27 10.42 -1.98
CA ASN A 141 9.60 10.06 -2.47
C ASN A 141 10.07 8.70 -1.94
N TYR A 142 9.80 8.41 -0.66
CA TYR A 142 10.10 7.11 -0.08
C TYR A 142 9.32 5.99 -0.77
N ILE A 143 8.02 6.17 -1.02
CA ILE A 143 7.19 5.21 -1.74
C ILE A 143 7.74 4.97 -3.15
N ASN A 144 7.97 6.04 -3.92
CA ASN A 144 8.46 5.93 -5.29
C ASN A 144 9.77 5.12 -5.37
N ASN A 145 10.76 5.52 -4.58
CA ASN A 145 12.07 4.85 -4.56
C ASN A 145 11.98 3.41 -4.08
N SER A 146 11.18 3.12 -3.06
CA SER A 146 11.08 1.77 -2.49
C SER A 146 10.29 0.82 -3.39
N CYS A 147 9.24 1.31 -4.03
CA CYS A 147 8.42 0.52 -4.95
C CYS A 147 9.12 0.25 -6.28
N ALA A 148 10.02 1.14 -6.72
CA ALA A 148 10.90 0.85 -7.86
C ALA A 148 11.74 -0.43 -7.66
N GLU A 149 12.06 -0.78 -6.41
CA GLU A 149 12.75 -2.03 -6.06
C GLU A 149 11.80 -3.19 -5.73
N LYS A 150 10.66 -2.89 -5.08
CA LYS A 150 9.72 -3.92 -4.61
C LYS A 150 8.54 -4.06 -5.56
N ARG A 151 8.79 -4.78 -6.66
CA ARG A 151 7.84 -4.98 -7.76
C ARG A 151 6.97 -6.23 -7.59
N ASN A 152 5.89 -6.26 -8.36
CA ASN A 152 4.99 -7.37 -8.50
C ASN A 152 5.76 -8.59 -9.03
N PRO A 153 5.72 -9.73 -8.32
CA PRO A 153 6.45 -10.92 -8.74
C PRO A 153 5.77 -11.66 -9.91
N LEU A 154 4.54 -11.30 -10.27
CA LEU A 154 3.85 -11.88 -11.42
C LEU A 154 4.46 -11.36 -12.73
N THR A 155 4.40 -12.18 -13.77
CA THR A 155 4.87 -11.83 -15.10
C THR A 155 3.95 -10.77 -15.75
N ILE A 156 4.49 -10.00 -16.69
CA ILE A 156 3.73 -8.97 -17.41
C ILE A 156 2.52 -9.60 -18.11
N GLU A 157 2.70 -10.75 -18.76
CA GLU A 157 1.64 -11.47 -19.47
C GLU A 157 0.45 -11.83 -18.57
N GLU A 158 0.69 -12.15 -17.29
CA GLU A 158 -0.36 -12.47 -16.32
C GLU A 158 -1.19 -11.24 -15.92
N ILE A 159 -0.59 -10.04 -15.94
CA ILE A 159 -1.19 -8.84 -15.37
C ILE A 159 -1.53 -7.75 -16.39
N GLU A 160 -1.02 -7.84 -17.62
CA GLU A 160 -1.09 -6.80 -18.65
C GLU A 160 -2.53 -6.33 -18.90
N LYS A 161 -3.46 -7.29 -18.96
CA LYS A 161 -4.87 -7.00 -19.16
C LYS A 161 -5.44 -6.08 -18.08
N TYR A 162 -5.23 -6.43 -16.81
CA TYR A 162 -5.75 -5.65 -15.68
C TYR A 162 -5.03 -4.31 -15.55
N ARG A 163 -3.71 -4.32 -15.79
CA ARG A 163 -2.90 -3.10 -15.85
C ARG A 163 -3.43 -2.10 -16.87
N ASN A 164 -3.67 -2.54 -18.11
CA ASN A 164 -4.24 -1.70 -19.17
C ASN A 164 -5.61 -1.14 -18.78
N ALA A 165 -6.42 -1.95 -18.07
CA ALA A 165 -7.68 -1.50 -17.51
C ALA A 165 -7.52 -0.33 -16.51
N ILE A 166 -6.53 -0.44 -15.62
CA ILE A 166 -6.21 0.63 -14.66
C ILE A 166 -5.78 1.89 -15.42
N LYS A 167 -4.87 1.77 -16.40
CA LYS A 167 -4.39 2.91 -17.19
C LYS A 167 -5.53 3.65 -17.89
N VAL A 168 -6.41 2.92 -18.56
CA VAL A 168 -7.58 3.50 -19.24
C VAL A 168 -8.50 4.21 -18.24
N THR A 169 -8.76 3.59 -17.08
CA THR A 169 -9.66 4.15 -16.06
C THR A 169 -9.07 5.41 -15.41
N ALA A 170 -7.75 5.43 -15.21
CA ALA A 170 -7.02 6.55 -14.62
C ALA A 170 -6.62 7.64 -15.65
N GLY A 171 -6.91 7.45 -16.94
CA GLY A 171 -6.56 8.40 -18.00
C GLY A 171 -5.05 8.48 -18.28
N ILE A 172 -4.32 7.40 -18.01
CA ILE A 172 -2.87 7.31 -18.20
C ILE A 172 -2.57 6.81 -19.62
N PRO A 173 -1.71 7.49 -20.39
CA PRO A 173 -1.26 7.01 -21.69
C PRO A 173 -0.44 5.71 -21.60
#